data_AF-A0A7R9CHF2-F1
#
_entry.id   AF-A0A7R9CHF2-F1
#
_cell.length_a   1.000
_cell.length_b   1.000
_cell.length_c   1.000
_cell.angle_alpha   90.00
_cell.angle_beta   90.00
_cell.angle_gamma   90.00
#
_symmetry.space_group_name_H-M   'P 1'
#
loop_
_entity.id
_entity.type
_entity.pdbx_description
1 polymer ?
#
loop_
_entity_poly.entity_id
_entity_poly.type
_entity_poly.pdbx_seq_one_letter_code
_entity_poly.pdbx_strand_id
1 'polypeptide(L)'
;MEVEWKKHLEEKNNLRSPYRYSNPKLAVIARLVEHASDALDNAAIETVSLFLLIARGQTAKEIADVLHLKYDIEELKNNALQIKNNMSGNPTKVGIVSALVASEGMTVSQLLISSAAQFFGVEVYSLNLRKHNEAVETINKWVKLKTARNIPTIMDPRLYEVSVVRGVSEREGQEAGS
;
A
#
# COMPACT_ATOMS: atom_id res chain seq x y z
N MET A 1 4.26 -21.40 27.38
CA MET A 1 4.21 -20.16 26.58
C MET A 1 3.92 -20.41 25.10
N GLU A 2 4.52 -21.41 24.44
CA GLU A 2 4.27 -21.70 23.01
C GLU A 2 2.86 -22.27 22.70
N VAL A 3 2.23 -22.92 23.68
CA VAL A 3 0.91 -23.58 23.53
C VAL A 3 -0.25 -22.58 23.59
N GLU A 4 -0.13 -21.48 24.35
CA GLU A 4 -1.17 -20.45 24.44
C GLU A 4 -1.25 -19.58 23.18
N TRP A 5 -0.10 -19.31 22.54
CA TRP A 5 -0.05 -18.52 21.31
C TRP A 5 -0.74 -19.21 20.13
N LYS A 6 -0.59 -20.53 20.00
CA LYS A 6 -1.26 -21.31 18.94
C LYS A 6 -2.78 -21.37 19.15
N LYS A 7 -3.22 -21.52 20.41
CA LYS A 7 -4.64 -21.54 20.76
C LYS A 7 -5.34 -20.19 20.49
N HIS A 8 -4.64 -19.08 20.75
CA HIS A 8 -5.15 -17.73 20.47
C HIS A 8 -5.24 -17.44 18.96
N LEU A 9 -4.33 -18.01 18.14
CA LEU A 9 -4.39 -17.93 16.68
C LEU A 9 -5.50 -18.80 16.08
N GLU A 10 -5.77 -19.98 16.64
CA GLU A 10 -6.87 -20.86 16.21
C GLU A 10 -8.25 -20.27 16.54
N GLU A 11 -8.41 -19.61 17.70
CA GLU A 11 -9.66 -18.92 18.05
C GLU A 11 -9.95 -17.73 17.14
N LYS A 12 -8.93 -16.95 16.74
CA LYS A 12 -9.09 -15.83 15.80
C LYS A 12 -9.36 -16.29 14.37
N ASN A 13 -8.74 -17.37 13.91
CA ASN A 13 -8.95 -17.92 12.56
C ASN A 13 -10.34 -18.56 12.35
N ASN A 14 -11.10 -18.82 13.42
CA ASN A 14 -12.45 -19.36 13.35
C ASN A 14 -13.54 -18.28 13.17
N LEU A 15 -13.16 -16.99 13.16
CA LEU A 15 -14.04 -15.89 12.80
C LEU A 15 -14.11 -15.79 11.27
N ARG A 16 -15.10 -16.46 10.67
CA ARG A 16 -15.48 -16.17 9.28
C ARG A 16 -15.90 -14.71 9.19
N SER A 17 -15.07 -13.88 8.53
CA SER A 17 -15.44 -12.51 8.18
C SER A 17 -16.82 -12.53 7.49
N PRO A 18 -17.83 -11.79 8.00
CA PRO A 18 -19.19 -11.85 7.49
C PRO A 18 -19.35 -11.21 6.09
N TYR A 19 -18.27 -10.68 5.51
CA TYR A 19 -18.31 -9.90 4.28
C TYR A 19 -17.77 -10.67 3.07
N ARG A 20 -18.63 -10.83 2.06
CA ARG A 20 -18.22 -11.21 0.70
C ARG A 20 -17.82 -9.94 -0.06
N TYR A 21 -16.52 -9.64 -0.07
CA TYR A 21 -15.99 -8.55 -0.90
C TYR A 21 -16.08 -8.93 -2.38
N SER A 22 -16.72 -8.10 -3.20
CA SER A 22 -16.84 -8.27 -4.65
C SER A 22 -15.52 -8.02 -5.40
N ASN A 23 -14.59 -7.29 -4.79
CA ASN A 23 -13.23 -7.09 -5.30
C ASN A 23 -12.21 -7.85 -4.44
N PRO A 24 -11.53 -8.89 -4.98
CA PRO A 24 -10.59 -9.70 -4.22
C PRO A 24 -9.36 -8.92 -3.74
N LYS A 25 -8.99 -7.80 -4.39
CA LYS A 25 -7.87 -6.96 -3.94
C LYS A 25 -8.22 -6.16 -2.68
N LEU A 26 -9.47 -5.72 -2.56
CA LEU A 26 -9.99 -5.01 -1.40
C LEU A 26 -10.19 -5.93 -0.18
N ALA A 27 -10.52 -7.20 -0.44
CA ALA A 27 -10.60 -8.24 0.59
C ALA A 27 -9.28 -8.50 1.31
N VAL A 28 -8.15 -8.39 0.60
CA VAL A 28 -6.81 -8.58 1.17
C VAL A 28 -6.45 -7.44 2.11
N ILE A 29 -6.77 -6.20 1.76
CA ILE A 29 -6.49 -5.03 2.60
C ILE A 29 -7.31 -5.09 3.90
N ALA A 30 -8.60 -5.43 3.82
CA ALA A 30 -9.45 -5.57 5.00
C ALA A 30 -8.94 -6.67 5.97
N ARG A 31 -8.51 -7.81 5.43
CA ARG A 31 -7.95 -8.90 6.24
C ARG A 31 -6.60 -8.55 6.88
N LEU A 32 -5.77 -7.76 6.20
CA LEU A 32 -4.50 -7.29 6.75
C LEU A 32 -4.71 -6.36 7.96
N VAL A 33 -5.76 -5.55 7.94
CA VAL A 33 -6.13 -4.67 9.05
C VAL A 33 -6.77 -5.45 10.21
N GLU A 34 -7.60 -6.47 9.94
CA GLU A 34 -8.29 -7.23 11.01
C GLU A 34 -7.36 -8.12 11.86
N HIS A 35 -6.18 -8.52 11.36
CA HIS A 35 -5.32 -9.56 11.98
C HIS A 35 -3.92 -9.06 12.35
N ALA A 36 -3.70 -7.76 12.27
CA ALA A 36 -2.41 -7.15 12.54
C ALA A 36 -2.16 -6.98 14.05
N SER A 37 -0.89 -7.05 14.47
CA SER A 37 -0.44 -6.53 15.77
C SER A 37 -0.33 -5.00 15.71
N ASP A 38 -0.25 -4.28 16.83
CA ASP A 38 -0.12 -2.80 16.87
C ASP A 38 0.86 -2.19 15.84
N ALA A 39 2.02 -2.82 15.59
CA ALA A 39 2.99 -2.37 14.58
C ALA A 39 2.52 -2.55 13.12
N LEU A 40 1.78 -3.62 12.89
CA LEU A 40 1.24 -4.06 11.62
C LEU A 40 -0.06 -3.27 11.31
N ASP A 41 -0.80 -2.86 12.34
CA ASP A 41 -1.96 -1.96 12.25
C ASP A 41 -1.50 -0.56 11.82
N ASN A 42 -0.43 -0.04 12.44
CA ASN A 42 0.14 1.24 12.08
C ASN A 42 0.67 1.27 10.64
N ALA A 43 1.34 0.19 10.20
CA ALA A 43 1.81 0.06 8.82
C ALA A 43 0.65 -0.05 7.81
N ALA A 44 -0.42 -0.77 8.17
CA ALA A 44 -1.61 -0.88 7.35
C ALA A 44 -2.32 0.48 7.21
N ILE A 45 -2.50 1.22 8.32
CA ILE A 45 -3.11 2.55 8.32
C ILE A 45 -2.28 3.54 7.48
N GLU A 46 -0.95 3.54 7.62
CA GLU A 46 -0.07 4.40 6.82
C GLU A 46 -0.22 4.10 5.32
N THR A 47 -0.14 2.81 4.95
CA THR A 47 -0.24 2.35 3.56
C THR A 47 -1.60 2.70 2.95
N VAL A 48 -2.67 2.46 3.69
CA VAL A 48 -4.05 2.77 3.27
C VAL A 48 -4.25 4.27 3.10
N SER A 49 -3.80 5.06 4.06
CA SER A 49 -3.91 6.52 4.03
C SER A 49 -3.15 7.10 2.84
N LEU A 50 -1.98 6.53 2.51
CA LEU A 50 -1.23 6.86 1.31
C LEU A 50 -2.04 6.52 0.04
N PHE A 51 -2.69 5.36 -0.04
CA PHE A 51 -3.54 5.02 -1.19
C PHE A 51 -4.72 5.99 -1.33
N LEU A 52 -5.37 6.38 -0.24
CA LEU A 52 -6.45 7.36 -0.25
C LEU A 52 -5.97 8.75 -0.69
N LEU A 53 -4.74 9.13 -0.34
CA LEU A 53 -4.12 10.38 -0.79
C LEU A 53 -3.86 10.39 -2.31
N ILE A 54 -3.49 9.25 -2.88
CA ILE A 54 -3.17 9.11 -4.31
C ILE A 54 -4.44 8.92 -5.14
N ALA A 55 -5.42 8.21 -4.60
CA ALA A 55 -6.69 7.96 -5.26
C ALA A 55 -7.52 9.24 -5.38
N ARG A 56 -8.39 9.30 -6.39
CA ARG A 56 -9.35 10.39 -6.58
C ARG A 56 -10.72 9.86 -6.93
N GLY A 57 -11.74 10.68 -6.69
CA GLY A 57 -13.11 10.42 -7.13
C GLY A 57 -13.63 9.09 -6.58
N GLN A 58 -14.19 8.26 -7.48
CA GLN A 58 -14.83 7.01 -7.12
C GLN A 58 -13.87 5.98 -6.50
N THR A 59 -12.64 5.89 -7.01
CA THR A 59 -11.62 4.98 -6.46
C THR A 59 -11.30 5.30 -5.01
N ALA A 60 -11.20 6.58 -4.66
CA ALA A 60 -10.92 6.98 -3.29
C ALA A 60 -12.08 6.64 -2.35
N LYS A 61 -13.33 6.83 -2.81
CA LYS A 61 -14.54 6.42 -2.07
C LYS A 61 -14.57 4.92 -1.83
N GLU A 62 -14.32 4.11 -2.85
CA GLU A 62 -14.32 2.65 -2.72
C GLU A 62 -13.26 2.13 -1.74
N ILE A 63 -12.06 2.73 -1.75
CA ILE A 63 -11.01 2.40 -0.78
C ILE A 63 -11.47 2.79 0.63
N ALA A 64 -12.04 3.99 0.80
CA ALA A 64 -12.52 4.47 2.11
C ALA A 64 -13.64 3.58 2.65
N ASP A 65 -14.61 3.23 1.81
CA ASP A 65 -15.77 2.40 2.15
C ASP A 65 -15.34 1.00 2.61
N VAL A 66 -14.43 0.34 1.87
CA VAL A 66 -13.92 -1.00 2.21
C VAL A 66 -13.20 -1.01 3.55
N LEU A 67 -12.54 0.09 3.89
CA LEU A 67 -11.71 0.18 5.08
C LEU A 67 -12.44 0.85 6.23
N HIS A 68 -13.72 1.15 6.05
CA HIS A 68 -14.56 1.85 7.02
C HIS A 68 -13.93 3.15 7.52
N LEU A 69 -13.17 3.81 6.64
CA LEU A 69 -12.54 5.09 6.90
C LEU A 69 -13.41 6.22 6.37
N LYS A 70 -13.39 7.35 7.07
CA LYS A 70 -13.89 8.59 6.49
C LYS A 70 -12.93 9.05 5.42
N TYR A 71 -13.45 9.46 4.27
CA TYR A 71 -12.66 10.11 3.24
C TYR A 71 -12.43 11.60 3.60
N ASP A 72 -11.63 11.81 4.66
CA ASP A 72 -11.14 13.13 5.07
C ASP A 72 -9.61 13.09 5.03
N ILE A 73 -9.04 13.73 4.00
CA ILE A 73 -7.60 13.71 3.74
C ILE A 73 -6.81 14.38 4.87
N GLU A 74 -7.36 15.41 5.52
CA GLU A 74 -6.66 16.09 6.61
C GLU A 74 -6.69 15.27 7.89
N GLU A 75 -7.81 14.59 8.18
CA GLU A 75 -7.88 13.61 9.26
C GLU A 75 -6.86 12.48 9.05
N LEU A 76 -6.75 11.94 7.83
CA LEU A 76 -5.78 10.90 7.49
C LEU A 76 -4.32 11.34 7.69
N LYS A 77 -3.97 12.56 7.26
CA LYS A 77 -2.64 13.15 7.46
C LYS A 77 -2.29 13.30 8.94
N ASN A 78 -3.26 13.79 9.74
CA ASN A 78 -3.06 13.98 11.17
C ASN A 78 -2.88 12.64 11.90
N ASN A 79 -3.68 11.64 11.55
CA ASN A 79 -3.56 10.29 12.12
C ASN A 79 -2.20 9.66 11.79
N ALA A 80 -1.73 9.79 10.55
CA ALA A 80 -0.42 9.29 10.15
C ALA A 80 0.73 9.97 10.93
N LEU A 81 0.66 11.29 11.14
CA LEU A 81 1.64 12.01 11.96
C LEU A 81 1.62 11.56 13.43
N GLN A 82 0.44 11.35 14.00
CA GLN A 82 0.32 10.86 15.38
C GLN A 82 0.94 9.48 15.53
N ILE A 83 0.64 8.55 14.60
CA ILE A 83 1.24 7.21 14.57
C ILE A 83 2.77 7.31 14.51
N LYS A 84 3.31 8.10 13.58
CA LYS A 84 4.75 8.33 13.41
C LYS A 84 5.41 8.87 14.70
N ASN A 85 4.78 9.85 15.33
CA ASN A 85 5.29 10.45 16.57
C ASN A 85 5.26 9.44 17.73
N ASN A 86 4.18 8.66 17.85
CA ASN A 86 4.02 7.65 18.89
C ASN A 86 5.04 6.51 18.77
N MET A 87 5.37 6.10 17.54
CA MET A 87 6.42 5.09 17.31
C MET A 87 7.82 5.58 17.67
N SER A 88 8.08 6.89 17.56
CA SER A 88 9.40 7.47 17.86
C SER A 88 9.75 7.46 19.36
N GLY A 89 8.76 7.32 20.23
CA GLY A 89 8.92 7.30 21.70
C GLY A 89 9.00 5.91 22.33
N ASN A 90 8.86 4.83 21.56
CA ASN A 90 8.79 3.47 22.11
C ASN A 90 10.21 2.87 22.30
N PRO A 91 10.53 2.24 23.45
CA PRO A 91 11.83 1.59 23.67
C PRO A 91 12.10 0.43 22.70
N THR A 92 11.03 -0.18 22.16
CA THR A 92 11.14 -1.15 21.06
C THR A 92 11.12 -0.40 19.73
N LYS A 93 12.26 -0.37 19.03
CA LYS A 93 12.38 0.30 17.72
C LYS A 93 11.67 -0.51 16.64
N VAL A 94 10.37 -0.26 16.45
CA VAL A 94 9.63 -0.69 15.26
C VAL A 94 9.90 0.33 14.16
N GLY A 95 10.53 -0.10 13.07
CA GLY A 95 10.80 0.73 11.90
C GLY A 95 9.82 0.42 10.78
N ILE A 96 9.00 1.39 10.41
CA ILE A 96 8.19 1.35 9.19
C ILE A 96 8.93 2.14 8.11
N VAL A 97 9.04 1.56 6.93
CA VAL A 97 9.69 2.17 5.77
C VAL A 97 8.81 1.96 4.55
N SER A 98 8.50 3.06 3.86
CA SER A 98 7.55 3.08 2.77
C SER A 98 8.16 3.78 1.56
N ALA A 99 7.89 3.26 0.37
CA ALA A 99 8.30 3.88 -0.90
C ALA A 99 7.20 3.77 -1.95
N LEU A 100 7.05 4.83 -2.74
CA LEU A 100 6.21 4.88 -3.92
C LEU A 100 7.09 4.82 -5.16
N VAL A 101 6.89 3.80 -5.99
CA VAL A 101 7.62 3.64 -7.24
C VAL A 101 6.69 3.96 -8.40
N ALA A 102 6.95 5.07 -9.09
CA ALA A 102 6.27 5.44 -10.32
C ALA A 102 7.05 4.95 -11.54
N SER A 103 6.33 4.67 -12.63
CA SER A 103 6.96 4.39 -13.91
C SER A 103 7.65 5.65 -14.44
N GLU A 104 8.85 5.47 -14.98
CA GLU A 104 9.53 6.51 -15.76
C GLU A 104 8.62 7.02 -16.87
N GLY A 105 8.58 8.35 -17.04
CA GLY A 105 7.66 9.04 -17.94
C GLY A 105 6.31 9.43 -17.30
N MET A 106 5.99 8.97 -16.09
CA MET A 106 4.85 9.48 -15.34
C MET A 106 5.24 10.69 -14.48
N THR A 107 4.51 11.78 -14.62
CA THR A 107 4.67 12.96 -13.77
C THR A 107 3.93 12.74 -12.45
N VAL A 108 4.67 12.59 -11.35
CA VAL A 108 4.13 12.62 -9.99
C VAL A 108 4.09 14.08 -9.54
N SER A 109 2.94 14.56 -9.04
CA SER A 109 2.82 15.97 -8.65
C SER A 109 3.71 16.28 -7.45
N GLN A 110 4.34 17.46 -7.45
CA GLN A 110 5.21 17.89 -6.35
C GLN A 110 4.46 17.94 -5.02
N LEU A 111 3.17 18.29 -5.05
CA LEU A 111 2.30 18.30 -3.88
C LEU A 111 2.12 16.89 -3.29
N LEU A 112 2.02 15.86 -4.13
CA LEU A 112 1.94 14.48 -3.66
C LEU A 112 3.27 14.04 -3.07
N ILE A 113 4.40 14.34 -3.73
CA ILE A 113 5.74 14.01 -3.23
C ILE A 113 5.98 14.64 -1.86
N SER A 114 5.70 15.93 -1.72
CA SER A 114 5.87 16.63 -0.44
C SER A 114 4.94 16.09 0.65
N SER A 115 3.67 15.83 0.33
CA SER A 115 2.72 15.26 1.29
C SER A 115 3.11 13.85 1.73
N ALA A 116 3.49 12.99 0.79
CA ALA A 116 3.92 11.62 1.06
C ALA A 116 5.16 11.59 1.97
N ALA A 117 6.16 12.43 1.68
CA ALA A 117 7.36 12.53 2.51
C ALA A 117 7.07 13.12 3.90
N GLN A 118 6.29 14.20 3.97
CA GLN A 118 6.03 14.92 5.22
C GLN A 118 5.20 14.09 6.20
N PHE A 119 4.05 13.59 5.74
CA PHE A 119 3.05 12.96 6.61
C PHE A 119 3.29 11.47 6.79
N PHE A 120 3.84 10.79 5.79
CA PHE A 120 3.98 9.34 5.76
C PHE A 120 5.44 8.88 5.74
N GLY A 121 6.43 9.78 5.60
CA GLY A 121 7.83 9.37 5.49
C GLY A 121 8.14 8.55 4.23
N VAL A 122 7.27 8.64 3.21
CA VAL A 122 7.36 7.85 1.98
C VAL A 122 8.38 8.47 1.05
N GLU A 123 9.29 7.65 0.55
CA GLU A 123 10.22 8.04 -0.51
C GLU A 123 9.59 7.78 -1.88
N VAL A 124 9.73 8.73 -2.82
CA VAL A 124 9.18 8.59 -4.17
C VAL A 124 10.30 8.36 -5.17
N TYR A 125 10.19 7.28 -5.94
CA TYR A 125 11.14 6.89 -6.98
C TYR A 125 10.46 6.89 -8.35
N SER A 126 11.20 7.27 -9.38
CA SER A 126 10.83 7.09 -10.78
C SER A 126 11.76 6.05 -11.36
N LEU A 127 11.24 4.88 -11.74
CA LEU A 127 12.02 3.77 -12.27
C LEU A 127 11.51 3.34 -13.64
N ASN A 128 12.43 2.89 -14.50
CA ASN A 128 12.06 2.28 -15.76
C ASN A 128 11.51 0.87 -15.52
N LEU A 129 10.20 0.76 -15.29
CA LEU A 129 9.55 -0.52 -15.03
C LEU A 129 9.55 -1.47 -16.25
N ARG A 130 9.92 -0.98 -17.45
CA ARG A 130 10.13 -1.85 -18.61
C ARG A 130 11.42 -2.66 -18.49
N LYS A 131 12.44 -2.11 -17.81
CA LYS A 131 13.67 -2.84 -17.47
C LYS A 131 13.47 -3.60 -16.15
N HIS A 132 12.68 -4.68 -16.22
CA HIS A 132 12.22 -5.42 -15.04
C HIS A 132 13.33 -5.77 -14.05
N ASN A 133 14.39 -6.43 -14.52
CA ASN A 133 15.47 -6.90 -13.65
C ASN A 133 16.15 -5.73 -12.93
N GLU A 134 16.37 -4.61 -13.62
CA GLU A 134 16.98 -3.40 -13.06
C GLU A 134 16.06 -2.74 -12.02
N ALA A 135 14.76 -2.64 -12.30
CA ALA A 135 13.77 -2.10 -11.37
C ALA A 135 13.65 -2.97 -10.10
N VAL A 136 13.57 -4.30 -10.26
CA VAL A 136 13.50 -5.25 -9.14
C VAL A 136 14.78 -5.23 -8.31
N GLU A 137 15.95 -5.18 -8.94
CA GLU A 137 17.24 -5.05 -8.23
C GLU A 137 17.29 -3.76 -7.43
N THR A 138 16.84 -2.64 -8.02
CA THR A 138 16.80 -1.34 -7.35
C THR A 138 15.89 -1.36 -6.12
N ILE A 139 14.68 -1.92 -6.25
CA ILE A 139 13.73 -2.05 -5.14
C ILE A 139 14.29 -2.95 -4.05
N ASN A 140 14.82 -4.13 -4.40
CA ASN A 140 15.41 -5.06 -3.43
C ASN A 140 16.61 -4.44 -2.71
N LYS A 141 17.46 -3.69 -3.42
CA LYS A 141 18.60 -2.98 -2.82
C LYS A 141 18.13 -1.92 -1.82
N TRP A 142 17.09 -1.15 -2.17
CA TRP A 142 16.49 -0.17 -1.28
C TRP A 142 15.92 -0.83 -0.01
N VAL A 143 15.09 -1.88 -0.16
CA VAL A 143 14.52 -2.62 0.99
C VAL A 143 15.62 -3.20 1.88
N LYS A 144 16.63 -3.84 1.29
CA LYS A 144 17.76 -4.39 2.02
C LYS A 144 18.51 -3.33 2.82
N LEU A 145 18.67 -2.13 2.27
CA LEU A 145 19.30 -1.02 2.99
C LEU A 145 18.42 -0.52 4.15
N LYS A 146 17.12 -0.28 3.88
CA LYS A 146 16.18 0.29 4.84
C LYS A 146 15.84 -0.64 6.00
N THR A 147 15.96 -1.94 5.80
CA THR A 147 15.68 -2.97 6.81
C THR A 147 16.94 -3.47 7.52
N ALA A 148 18.07 -2.76 7.39
CA ALA A 148 19.36 -3.18 7.93
C ALA A 148 19.75 -4.62 7.52
N ARG A 149 19.38 -5.01 6.29
CA ARG A 149 19.60 -6.33 5.67
C ARG A 149 18.74 -7.47 6.22
N ASN A 150 17.76 -7.19 7.08
CA ASN A 150 16.82 -8.20 7.59
C ASN A 150 15.86 -8.71 6.51
N ILE A 151 15.53 -7.88 5.52
CA ILE A 151 14.75 -8.28 4.33
C ILE A 151 15.67 -8.17 3.10
N PRO A 152 16.34 -9.27 2.71
CA PRO A 152 17.32 -9.23 1.62
C PRO A 152 16.67 -9.11 0.24
N THR A 153 15.42 -9.56 0.09
CA THR A 153 14.67 -9.58 -1.17
C THR A 153 13.18 -9.55 -0.85
N ILE A 154 12.45 -8.65 -1.49
CA ILE A 154 10.98 -8.56 -1.40
C ILE A 154 10.30 -8.93 -2.72
N MET A 155 11.00 -8.78 -3.84
CA MET A 155 10.50 -9.11 -5.18
C MET A 155 11.41 -10.14 -5.84
N ASP A 156 10.82 -11.23 -6.32
CA ASP A 156 11.50 -12.17 -7.21
C ASP A 156 11.38 -11.64 -8.66
N PRO A 157 12.52 -11.41 -9.37
CA PRO A 157 12.49 -10.96 -10.77
C PRO A 157 11.66 -11.86 -11.70
N ARG A 158 11.49 -13.14 -11.34
CA ARG A 158 10.73 -14.13 -12.12
C ARG A 158 9.22 -14.03 -11.95
N LEU A 159 8.74 -13.33 -10.92
CA LEU A 159 7.31 -13.23 -10.59
C LEU A 159 6.70 -11.86 -10.93
N TYR A 160 7.51 -10.94 -11.48
CA TYR A 160 7.02 -9.64 -11.91
C TYR A 160 6.56 -9.72 -13.37
N GLU A 161 5.26 -9.90 -13.59
CA GLU A 161 4.64 -9.74 -14.91
C GLU A 161 4.04 -8.34 -15.03
N VAL A 162 4.60 -7.49 -15.89
CA VAL A 162 3.91 -6.25 -16.27
C VAL A 162 2.75 -6.58 -17.18
N SER A 163 1.55 -6.55 -16.59
CA SER A 163 0.31 -6.46 -17.35
C SER A 163 0.22 -5.08 -17.99
N VAL A 164 0.53 -4.97 -19.27
CA VAL A 164 0.27 -3.76 -20.05
C VAL A 164 -1.25 -3.64 -20.20
N VAL A 165 -1.89 -2.82 -19.37
CA VAL A 165 -3.27 -2.42 -19.59
C VAL A 165 -3.28 -1.50 -20.81
N ARG A 166 -3.54 -2.07 -21.99
CA ARG A 166 -3.87 -1.25 -23.18
C ARG A 166 -5.17 -0.54 -22.86
N GLY A 167 -5.10 0.79 -22.72
CA GLY A 167 -6.27 1.63 -22.56
C GLY A 167 -7.24 1.37 -23.72
N VAL A 168 -8.51 1.17 -23.37
CA VAL A 168 -9.62 1.06 -24.32
C VAL A 168 -9.68 2.35 -25.13
N SER A 169 -9.19 2.34 -26.36
CA SER A 169 -9.42 3.40 -27.35
C SER A 169 -9.86 2.76 -28.66
N GLU A 170 -11.09 2.28 -28.71
CA GLU A 170 -11.72 1.79 -29.95
C GLU A 170 -13.22 1.63 -29.72
N ARG A 171 -13.95 2.75 -29.65
CA ARG A 171 -15.36 2.89 -30.07
C ARG A 171 -15.65 4.36 -30.41
N GLU A 172 -14.95 4.88 -31.41
CA GLU A 172 -15.50 5.93 -32.27
C GLU A 172 -15.48 5.36 -33.69
N GLY A 173 -16.65 5.27 -34.32
CA GLY A 173 -16.76 4.83 -35.71
C GLY A 173 -17.73 3.67 -35.93
N GLN A 174 -19.00 3.83 -35.55
CA GLN A 174 -20.12 3.17 -36.25
C GLN A 174 -21.44 3.77 -35.75
N GLU A 175 -21.80 4.94 -36.28
CA GLU A 175 -23.18 5.41 -36.42
C GLU A 175 -23.18 6.60 -37.40
N ALA A 176 -22.80 6.30 -38.64
CA ALA A 176 -23.08 7.14 -39.80
C ALA A 176 -23.25 6.22 -41.01
N GLY A 177 -24.51 6.01 -41.41
CA GLY A 177 -24.86 5.33 -42.66
C GLY A 177 -25.60 4.01 -42.49
N SER A 178 -26.92 4.07 -42.29
CA SER A 178 -27.92 3.74 -43.32
C SER A 178 -29.34 3.89 -42.79
#